data_AF-A0A1C5YH12-F1
#
_entry.id   AF-A0A1C5YH12-F1
#
_cell.length_a   1.000
_cell.length_b   1.000
_cell.length_c   1.000
_cell.angle_alpha   90.00
_cell.angle_beta   90.00
_cell.angle_gamma   90.00
#
_symmetry.space_group_name_H-M   'P 1'
#
loop_
_entity.id
_entity.type
_entity.pdbx_description
1 polymer ?
#
loop_
_entity_poly.entity_id
_entity_poly.type
_entity_poly.pdbx_seq_one_letter_code
_entity_poly.pdbx_strand_id
1 'polypeptide(L)'
;MRKRLQVILKRAGCKSVRFHDLRHTFATMSLENEMDVKTLSAIIGHVSSATNLNTYTHITDEMRRKAAISIDQGIAGVEAAAAGKEEKAACPEPEFTPVQPARRRPGTGYLKQIKENLWEGRYSPIWPDGKKHSRNVYGHTEKECEEKLKELILQMKTEIAALRSGASTEYSDGVSPKKKAIAAYLRAYLEVTNKAKIARELNMDRTTVQKYYDEVWAELRGEESLVLQT
;
A
#
# COMPACT_ATOMS: atom_id res chain seq x y z
N MET A 1 -13.16 17.88 -5.42
CA MET A 1 -13.44 17.54 -4.01
C MET A 1 -12.31 17.95 -3.07
N ARG A 2 -11.13 17.29 -3.07
CA ARG A 2 -10.05 17.54 -2.07
C ARG A 2 -9.58 18.99 -1.99
N LYS A 3 -9.33 19.60 -3.15
CA LYS A 3 -8.93 21.01 -3.24
C LYS A 3 -10.01 21.97 -2.74
N ARG A 4 -11.30 21.65 -2.95
CA ARG A 4 -12.42 22.50 -2.50
C ARG A 4 -12.56 22.47 -0.97
N LEU A 5 -12.46 21.29 -0.35
CA LEU A 5 -12.49 21.17 1.11
C LEU A 5 -11.37 21.98 1.77
N GLN A 6 -10.15 21.88 1.25
CA GLN A 6 -9.01 22.64 1.78
C GLN A 6 -9.19 24.17 1.68
N VAL A 7 -9.81 24.66 0.60
CA VAL A 7 -10.13 26.09 0.45
C VAL A 7 -11.16 26.53 1.49
N ILE A 8 -12.20 25.72 1.73
CA ILE A 8 -13.24 26.02 2.73
C ILE A 8 -12.64 26.05 4.14
N LEU A 9 -11.83 25.04 4.50
CA LEU A 9 -11.16 24.98 5.81
C LEU A 9 -10.23 26.18 6.04
N LYS A 10 -9.49 26.60 5.00
CA LYS A 10 -8.62 27.76 5.07
C LYS A 10 -9.41 29.06 5.29
N ARG A 11 -10.58 29.20 4.66
CA ARG A 11 -11.48 30.34 4.88
C ARG A 11 -12.12 30.33 6.28
N ALA A 12 -12.40 29.15 6.82
CA ALA A 12 -12.97 28.98 8.15
C ALA A 12 -11.93 29.08 9.29
N GLY A 13 -10.64 29.27 8.98
CA GLY A 13 -9.57 29.34 9.98
C GLY A 13 -9.28 27.99 10.67
N CYS A 14 -9.77 26.88 10.11
CA CYS A 14 -9.59 25.55 10.70
C CYS A 14 -8.28 24.89 10.24
N LYS A 15 -7.79 23.95 11.06
CA LYS A 15 -6.65 23.08 10.68
C LYS A 15 -6.99 22.28 9.41
N SER A 16 -5.97 22.01 8.61
CA SER A 16 -6.12 21.19 7.40
C SER A 16 -6.43 19.74 7.78
N VAL A 17 -7.69 19.35 7.61
CA VAL A 17 -8.18 17.98 7.81
C VAL A 17 -8.44 17.27 6.47
N ARG A 18 -8.25 15.95 6.45
CA ARG A 18 -8.56 15.08 5.31
C ARG A 18 -10.05 14.71 5.33
N PHE A 19 -10.57 14.28 4.19
CA PHE A 19 -11.96 13.78 4.13
C PHE A 19 -12.24 12.58 5.02
N HIS A 20 -11.23 11.71 5.22
CA HIS A 20 -11.39 10.56 6.09
C HIS A 20 -11.49 10.98 7.56
N ASP A 21 -10.82 12.07 7.94
CA ASP A 21 -10.88 12.62 9.29
C ASP A 21 -12.31 13.10 9.62
N LEU A 22 -13.04 13.67 8.65
CA LEU A 22 -14.47 14.01 8.83
C LEU A 22 -15.35 12.78 9.09
N ARG A 23 -15.03 11.65 8.45
CA ARG A 23 -15.72 10.37 8.70
C ARG A 23 -15.39 9.83 10.09
N HIS A 24 -14.18 10.07 10.61
CA HIS A 24 -13.83 9.78 12.00
C HIS A 24 -14.63 10.63 12.98
N THR A 25 -14.68 11.95 12.78
CA THR A 25 -15.46 12.86 13.64
C THR A 25 -16.94 12.46 13.67
N PHE A 26 -17.54 12.14 12.51
CA PHE A 26 -18.92 11.67 12.47
C PHE A 26 -19.12 10.38 13.28
N ALA A 27 -18.25 9.39 13.11
CA ALA A 27 -18.36 8.12 13.83
C ALA A 27 -18.23 8.31 15.35
N THR A 28 -17.24 9.08 15.81
CA THR A 28 -17.05 9.37 17.25
C THR A 28 -18.26 10.10 17.81
N MET A 29 -18.76 11.14 17.13
CA MET A 29 -19.92 11.89 17.60
C MET A 29 -21.21 11.05 17.60
N SER A 30 -21.37 10.14 16.65
CA SER A 30 -22.50 9.20 16.66
C SER A 30 -22.44 8.25 17.86
N LEU A 31 -21.26 7.71 18.20
CA LEU A 31 -21.08 6.85 19.36
C LEU A 31 -21.31 7.60 20.68
N GLU A 32 -20.91 8.87 20.76
CA GLU A 32 -21.17 9.74 21.92
C GLU A 32 -22.68 9.99 22.16
N ASN A 33 -23.48 9.95 21.09
CA ASN A 33 -24.94 10.06 21.14
C ASN A 33 -25.62 8.67 21.25
N GLU A 34 -24.92 7.69 21.80
CA GLU A 34 -25.45 6.34 22.09
C GLU A 34 -25.95 5.57 20.85
N MET A 35 -25.46 5.92 19.67
CA MET A 35 -25.82 5.20 18.44
C MET A 35 -25.19 3.80 18.44
N ASP A 36 -26.01 2.79 18.17
CA ASP A 36 -25.55 1.41 18.05
C ASP A 36 -24.51 1.24 16.92
N VAL A 37 -23.48 0.43 17.19
CA VAL A 37 -22.35 0.22 16.29
C VAL A 37 -22.78 -0.43 14.97
N LYS A 38 -23.79 -1.31 14.98
CA LYS A 38 -24.28 -1.92 13.73
C LYS A 38 -25.00 -0.88 12.87
N THR A 39 -25.83 -0.05 13.52
CA THR A 39 -26.52 1.07 12.87
C THR A 39 -25.52 2.06 12.27
N LEU A 40 -24.50 2.46 13.04
CA LEU A 40 -23.42 3.31 12.57
C LEU A 40 -22.67 2.67 11.40
N SER A 41 -22.38 1.37 11.45
CA SER A 41 -21.70 0.65 10.38
C SER A 41 -22.51 0.59 9.08
N ALA A 42 -23.84 0.49 9.19
CA ALA A 42 -24.75 0.53 8.05
C ALA A 42 -24.77 1.92 7.38
N ILE A 43 -24.85 3.00 8.17
CA ILE A 43 -24.85 4.39 7.67
C ILE A 43 -23.51 4.72 7.00
N ILE A 44 -22.41 4.31 7.62
CA ILE A 44 -21.06 4.59 7.13
C ILE A 44 -20.73 3.70 5.92
N GLY A 45 -21.37 2.54 5.79
CA GLY A 45 -21.21 1.61 4.66
C GLY A 45 -19.91 0.80 4.73
N HIS A 46 -19.44 0.45 5.93
CA HIS A 46 -18.28 -0.45 6.07
C HIS A 46 -18.72 -1.90 5.92
N VAL A 47 -18.05 -2.65 5.03
CA VAL A 47 -18.30 -4.08 4.76
C VAL A 47 -17.97 -4.97 5.98
N SER A 48 -17.19 -4.45 6.94
CA SER A 48 -16.87 -5.15 8.19
C SER A 48 -16.98 -4.22 9.41
N SER A 49 -17.84 -4.59 10.36
CA SER A 49 -18.00 -3.89 11.65
C SER A 49 -16.71 -3.90 12.47
N ALA A 50 -15.85 -4.91 12.30
CA ALA A 50 -14.58 -5.03 13.02
C ALA A 50 -13.56 -3.96 12.61
N THR A 51 -13.58 -3.53 11.34
CA THR A 51 -12.75 -2.41 10.87
C THR A 51 -13.24 -1.08 11.42
N ASN A 52 -14.56 -0.92 11.57
CA ASN A 52 -15.14 0.26 12.20
C ASN A 52 -14.75 0.30 13.69
N LEU A 53 -15.07 -0.75 14.45
CA LEU A 53 -14.76 -0.81 15.87
C LEU A 53 -13.27 -0.52 16.15
N ASN A 54 -12.34 -1.22 15.50
CA ASN A 54 -10.91 -0.99 15.74
C ASN A 54 -10.38 0.39 15.31
N THR A 55 -11.08 1.12 14.44
CA THR A 55 -10.60 2.42 13.91
C THR A 55 -11.32 3.61 14.56
N TYR A 56 -12.52 3.43 15.12
CA TYR A 56 -13.34 4.53 15.67
C TYR A 56 -13.58 4.44 17.19
N THR A 57 -13.11 3.39 17.89
CA THR A 57 -13.23 3.23 19.34
C THR A 57 -12.26 4.09 20.15
N HIS A 58 -12.09 5.36 19.81
CA HIS A 58 -11.63 6.30 20.83
C HIS A 58 -12.78 6.50 21.81
N ILE A 59 -12.89 5.59 22.78
CA ILE A 59 -13.85 5.71 23.87
C ILE A 59 -13.36 6.85 24.74
N THR A 60 -14.08 7.97 24.75
CA THR A 60 -13.78 9.10 25.62
C THR A 60 -14.15 8.76 27.06
N ASP A 61 -13.51 9.39 28.04
CA ASP A 61 -13.82 9.15 29.46
C ASP A 61 -15.27 9.52 29.81
N GLU A 62 -15.85 10.47 29.07
CA GLU A 62 -17.25 10.85 29.22
C GLU A 62 -18.19 9.72 28.80
N MET A 63 -17.89 9.00 27.71
CA MET A 63 -18.66 7.83 27.30
C MET A 63 -18.59 6.71 28.35
N ARG A 64 -17.41 6.49 28.96
CA ARG A 64 -17.25 5.49 30.04
C ARG A 64 -18.08 5.85 31.27
N ARG A 65 -18.06 7.12 31.68
CA ARG A 65 -18.86 7.61 32.82
C ARG A 65 -20.36 7.49 32.56
N LYS A 66 -20.84 7.88 31.37
CA LYS A 66 -22.26 7.74 31.00
C LYS A 66 -22.69 6.28 31.01
N ALA A 67 -21.87 5.38 30.45
CA ALA A 67 -22.15 3.94 30.48
C ALA A 67 -22.20 3.39 31.90
N ALA A 68 -21.26 3.78 32.78
CA ALA A 68 -21.27 3.38 34.19
C ALA A 68 -22.54 3.84 34.92
N ILE A 69 -22.92 5.11 34.76
CA ILE A 69 -24.15 5.67 35.35
C ILE A 69 -25.40 4.91 34.85
N SER A 70 -25.47 4.61 33.54
CA SER A 70 -26.59 3.87 32.96
C SER A 70 -26.68 2.43 33.49
N ILE A 71 -25.53 1.77 33.67
CA ILE A 71 -25.46 0.42 34.27
C ILE A 71 -25.90 0.46 35.74
N ASP A 72 -25.39 1.43 36.51
CA ASP A 72 -25.75 1.60 37.92
C ASP A 72 -27.25 1.86 38.08
N GLN A 73 -27.84 2.70 37.23
CA GLN A 73 -29.29 2.95 37.21
C GLN A 73 -30.10 1.71 36.83
N GLY A 74 -29.67 0.96 35.80
CA GLY A 74 -30.36 -0.21 35.30
C GLY A 74 -30.29 -1.43 36.22
N ILE A 75 -29.21 -1.56 37.00
CA ILE A 75 -29.01 -2.68 37.93
C ILE A 75 -29.48 -2.34 39.35
N ALA A 76 -29.23 -1.13 39.85
CA ALA A 76 -29.52 -0.77 41.24
C ALA A 76 -30.92 -0.17 41.46
N GLY A 77 -31.62 0.28 40.42
CA GLY A 77 -33.00 0.78 40.54
C GLY A 77 -33.15 2.00 41.44
N VAL A 78 -32.12 2.86 41.53
CA VAL A 78 -32.17 4.12 42.29
C VAL A 78 -31.93 5.29 41.34
N GLU A 79 -32.81 6.30 41.37
CA GLU A 79 -32.55 7.60 40.75
C GLU A 79 -31.33 8.24 41.45
N ALA A 80 -30.17 8.17 40.79
CA ALA A 80 -28.96 8.77 41.31
C ALA A 80 -29.07 10.29 41.25
N ALA A 81 -29.21 10.89 42.43
CA ALA A 81 -29.07 12.31 42.67
C ALA A 81 -27.75 12.84 42.10
N ALA A 82 -27.85 14.02 41.49
CA ALA A 82 -26.71 14.77 41.01
C ALA A 82 -25.73 15.14 42.14
N ALA A 83 -24.46 15.23 41.74
CA ALA A 83 -23.31 15.87 42.40
C ALA A 83 -22.37 14.98 43.22
N GLY A 84 -21.14 14.90 42.72
CA GLY A 84 -19.94 14.53 43.45
C GLY A 84 -18.70 14.86 42.63
N LYS A 85 -18.03 15.97 42.94
CA LYS A 85 -16.63 16.18 42.54
C LYS A 85 -15.82 15.16 43.33
N GLU A 86 -15.32 14.12 42.67
CA GLU A 86 -14.30 13.26 43.26
C GLU A 86 -12.95 13.53 42.62
N GLU A 87 -11.98 13.78 43.49
CA GLU A 87 -10.58 14.01 43.20
C GLU A 87 -9.96 12.86 42.43
N LYS A 88 -8.94 13.21 41.65
CA LYS A 88 -8.05 12.32 40.92
C LYS A 88 -7.48 11.22 41.83
N ALA A 89 -8.13 10.06 41.90
CA ALA A 89 -7.42 8.80 42.07
C ALA A 89 -6.85 8.46 40.70
N ALA A 90 -5.54 8.69 40.53
CA ALA A 90 -4.80 8.33 39.35
C ALA A 90 -4.76 6.80 39.20
N CYS A 91 -5.84 6.19 38.74
CA CYS A 91 -5.76 4.94 38.01
C CYS A 91 -4.93 5.27 36.75
N PRO A 92 -3.79 4.61 36.50
CA PRO A 92 -3.10 4.80 35.24
C PRO A 92 -4.11 4.48 34.14
N GLU A 93 -4.46 5.49 33.35
CA GLU A 93 -5.30 5.30 32.17
C GLU A 93 -4.68 4.12 31.40
N PRO A 94 -5.47 3.10 31.03
CA PRO A 94 -4.92 2.03 30.23
C PRO A 94 -4.41 2.66 28.94
N GLU A 95 -3.09 2.78 28.82
CA GLU A 95 -2.44 3.27 27.61
C GLU A 95 -2.96 2.42 26.46
N PHE A 96 -3.77 3.03 25.61
CA PHE A 96 -4.33 2.36 24.45
C PHE A 96 -3.16 1.93 23.57
N THR A 97 -2.84 0.64 23.60
CA THR A 97 -1.94 0.06 22.62
C THR A 97 -2.77 -0.21 21.36
N PRO A 98 -2.62 0.59 20.28
CA PRO A 98 -3.29 0.26 19.04
C PRO A 98 -2.91 -1.17 18.66
N VAL A 99 -3.91 -2.00 18.32
CA VAL A 99 -3.68 -3.35 17.80
C VAL A 99 -2.92 -3.21 16.49
N GLN A 100 -1.60 -3.21 16.57
CA GLN A 100 -0.74 -3.16 15.40
C GLN A 100 -0.86 -4.54 14.73
N PRO A 101 -1.34 -4.62 13.48
CA PRO A 101 -1.32 -5.88 12.76
C PRO A 101 0.13 -6.38 12.71
N ALA A 102 0.34 -7.68 12.91
CA ALA A 102 1.67 -8.30 12.95
C ALA A 102 2.51 -7.82 11.75
N ARG A 103 3.44 -6.91 12.03
CA ARG A 103 4.27 -6.30 11.00
C ARG A 103 5.24 -7.37 10.54
N ARG A 104 5.15 -7.74 9.26
CA ARG A 104 5.88 -8.89 8.73
C ARG A 104 7.38 -8.65 8.78
N ARG A 105 8.14 -9.71 9.10
CA ARG A 105 9.60 -9.70 8.99
C ARG A 105 9.99 -9.41 7.53
N PRO A 106 10.91 -8.48 7.27
CA PRO A 106 11.30 -8.14 5.91
C PRO A 106 11.94 -9.36 5.22
N GLY A 107 11.48 -9.67 4.01
CA GLY A 107 12.15 -10.65 3.14
C GLY A 107 11.66 -12.11 3.22
N THR A 108 10.68 -12.44 4.07
CA THR A 108 10.16 -13.83 4.21
C THR A 108 9.06 -14.18 3.21
N GLY A 109 8.62 -13.24 2.36
CA GLY A 109 7.50 -13.46 1.43
C GLY A 109 6.13 -13.47 2.12
N TYR A 110 5.08 -13.81 1.38
CA TYR A 110 3.70 -13.91 1.85
C TYR A 110 3.15 -15.30 1.57
N LEU A 111 2.68 -16.00 2.60
CA LEU A 111 1.87 -17.22 2.44
C LEU A 111 0.41 -16.89 2.72
N LYS A 112 -0.48 -17.32 1.82
CA LYS A 112 -1.93 -17.22 1.97
C LYS A 112 -2.56 -18.57 1.68
N GLN A 113 -3.39 -19.05 2.60
CA GLN A 113 -4.30 -20.14 2.27
C GLN A 113 -5.43 -19.59 1.38
N ILE A 114 -5.57 -20.13 0.18
CA ILE A 114 -6.68 -19.80 -0.73
C ILE A 114 -7.84 -20.76 -0.50
N LYS A 115 -7.53 -22.05 -0.38
CA LYS A 115 -8.49 -23.14 -0.11
C LYS A 115 -7.89 -24.11 0.90
N GLU A 116 -8.70 -25.02 1.44
CA GLU A 116 -8.27 -26.03 2.41
C GLU A 116 -6.99 -26.77 1.95
N ASN A 117 -6.91 -27.14 0.67
CA ASN A 117 -5.78 -27.85 0.05
C ASN A 117 -4.95 -26.99 -0.92
N LEU A 118 -4.98 -25.65 -0.83
CA LEU A 118 -4.23 -24.78 -1.74
C LEU A 118 -3.70 -23.53 -1.04
N TRP A 119 -2.38 -23.46 -0.97
CA TRP A 119 -1.60 -22.34 -0.45
C TRP A 119 -0.92 -21.57 -1.59
N GLU A 120 -0.89 -20.24 -1.49
CA GLU A 120 -0.16 -19.32 -2.37
C GLU A 120 0.97 -18.66 -1.59
N GLY A 121 2.21 -18.92 -2.00
CA GLY A 121 3.40 -18.18 -1.60
C GLY A 121 3.72 -17.09 -2.63
N ARG A 122 3.86 -15.83 -2.21
CA ARG A 122 4.26 -14.71 -3.07
C ARG A 122 5.56 -14.08 -2.56
N TYR A 123 6.52 -13.95 -3.47
CA TYR A 123 7.73 -13.17 -3.24
C TYR A 123 7.78 -11.99 -4.22
N SER A 124 8.19 -10.81 -3.77
CA SER A 124 8.21 -9.59 -4.60
C SER A 124 9.43 -8.73 -4.30
N PRO A 125 10.63 -9.18 -4.73
CA PRO A 125 11.84 -8.40 -4.57
C PRO A 125 11.83 -7.15 -5.46
N ILE A 126 12.57 -6.14 -5.02
CA ILE A 126 12.88 -4.94 -5.79
C ILE A 126 14.12 -5.27 -6.59
N TRP A 127 14.02 -5.20 -7.91
CA TRP A 127 15.15 -5.41 -8.81
C TRP A 127 16.03 -4.16 -8.87
N PRO A 128 17.28 -4.26 -9.37
CA PRO A 128 18.15 -3.10 -9.58
C PRO A 128 17.52 -1.99 -10.44
N ASP A 129 16.55 -2.33 -11.31
CA ASP A 129 15.70 -1.41 -12.10
C ASP A 129 14.67 -0.63 -11.25
N GLY A 130 14.63 -0.84 -9.93
CA GLY A 130 13.66 -0.21 -9.02
C GLY A 130 12.22 -0.72 -9.15
N LYS A 131 11.93 -1.55 -10.16
CA LYS A 131 10.63 -2.22 -10.32
C LYS A 131 10.52 -3.45 -9.44
N LYS A 132 9.29 -3.78 -9.05
CA LYS A 132 8.96 -4.99 -8.29
C LYS A 132 8.60 -6.09 -9.27
N HIS A 133 9.32 -7.21 -9.21
CA HIS A 133 8.96 -8.40 -9.96
C HIS A 133 8.39 -9.42 -8.97
N SER A 134 7.09 -9.64 -9.02
CA SER A 134 6.43 -10.60 -8.14
C SER A 134 6.40 -11.99 -8.77
N ARG A 135 6.73 -13.02 -7.99
CA ARG A 135 6.59 -14.42 -8.38
C ARG A 135 5.78 -15.18 -7.34
N ASN A 136 4.92 -16.07 -7.83
CA ASN A 136 4.03 -16.88 -7.02
C ASN A 136 4.45 -18.35 -7.06
N VAL A 137 4.17 -19.05 -5.97
CA VAL A 137 4.38 -20.46 -5.73
C VAL A 137 3.10 -21.03 -5.16
N TYR A 138 2.74 -22.25 -5.54
CA TYR A 138 1.59 -22.94 -4.99
C TYR A 138 1.99 -24.29 -4.38
N GLY A 139 1.31 -24.67 -3.31
CA GLY A 139 1.52 -25.91 -2.58
C GLY A 139 0.21 -26.40 -1.99
N HIS A 140 0.12 -27.71 -1.77
CA HIS A 140 -1.07 -28.31 -1.17
C HIS A 140 -1.07 -28.20 0.35
N THR A 141 0.12 -28.21 0.95
CA THR A 141 0.34 -27.97 2.39
C THR A 141 1.11 -26.68 2.63
N GLU A 142 0.98 -26.10 3.83
CA GLU A 142 1.73 -24.91 4.24
C GLU A 142 3.24 -25.14 4.15
N LYS A 143 3.73 -26.27 4.66
CA LYS A 143 5.15 -26.64 4.67
C LYS A 143 5.73 -26.75 3.27
N GLU A 144 5.03 -27.44 2.38
CA GLU A 144 5.45 -27.58 0.97
C GLU A 144 5.50 -26.20 0.26
N CYS A 145 4.53 -25.34 0.55
CA CYS A 145 4.49 -24.00 0.00
C CYS A 145 5.64 -23.13 0.53
N GLU A 146 5.99 -23.28 1.81
CA GLU A 146 7.10 -22.58 2.45
C GLU A 146 8.46 -23.01 1.88
N GLU A 147 8.67 -24.31 1.66
CA GLU A 147 9.90 -24.85 1.06
C GLU A 147 10.10 -24.34 -0.37
N LYS A 148 9.08 -24.47 -1.22
CA LYS A 148 9.12 -23.94 -2.58
C LYS A 148 9.29 -22.41 -2.61
N LEU A 149 8.74 -21.69 -1.63
CA LEU A 149 8.93 -20.24 -1.49
C LEU A 149 10.38 -19.90 -1.09
N LYS A 150 11.00 -20.67 -0.20
CA LYS A 150 12.42 -20.50 0.18
C LYS A 150 13.36 -20.73 -1.01
N GLU A 151 13.11 -21.79 -1.77
CA GLU A 151 13.86 -22.09 -3.01
C GLU A 151 13.75 -20.93 -4.02
N LEU A 152 12.52 -20.44 -4.26
CA LEU A 152 12.29 -19.30 -5.14
C LEU A 152 13.00 -18.04 -4.64
N ILE A 153 12.95 -17.76 -3.34
CA ILE A 153 13.64 -16.60 -2.75
C ILE A 153 15.15 -16.69 -2.98
N LEU A 154 15.74 -17.88 -2.84
CA LEU A 154 17.17 -18.10 -3.07
C LEU A 154 17.52 -17.85 -4.54
N GLN A 155 16.76 -18.42 -5.47
CA GLN A 155 16.94 -18.21 -6.92
C GLN A 155 16.88 -16.73 -7.29
N MET A 156 15.83 -16.01 -6.86
CA MET A 156 15.69 -14.59 -7.17
C MET A 156 16.79 -13.73 -6.50
N LYS A 157 17.25 -14.09 -5.30
CA LYS A 157 18.38 -13.41 -4.66
C LYS A 157 19.69 -13.65 -5.40
N THR A 158 19.93 -14.86 -5.89
CA THR A 158 21.11 -15.16 -6.70
C THR A 158 21.08 -14.40 -8.03
N GLU A 159 19.92 -14.28 -8.68
CA GLU A 159 19.73 -13.47 -9.88
C GLU A 159 20.01 -11.98 -9.60
N ILE A 160 19.44 -11.43 -8.52
CA ILE A 160 19.68 -10.03 -8.13
C ILE A 160 21.15 -9.79 -7.78
N ALA A 161 21.80 -10.74 -7.11
CA ALA A 161 23.22 -10.65 -6.76
C ALA A 161 24.11 -10.70 -8.02
N ALA A 162 23.83 -11.60 -8.96
CA ALA A 162 24.54 -11.71 -10.24
C ALA A 162 24.39 -10.45 -11.10
N LEU A 163 23.19 -9.86 -11.14
CA LEU A 163 22.93 -8.58 -11.80
C LEU A 163 23.65 -7.42 -11.13
N ARG A 164 23.76 -7.44 -9.80
CA ARG A 164 24.52 -6.42 -9.06
C ARG A 164 26.03 -6.56 -9.23
N SER A 165 26.54 -7.79 -9.38
CA SER A 165 27.97 -8.05 -9.57
C SER A 165 28.44 -7.94 -11.02
N GLY A 166 27.54 -7.67 -11.98
CA GLY A 166 27.88 -7.44 -13.40
C GLY A 166 28.28 -8.70 -14.17
N ALA A 167 28.02 -9.90 -13.64
CA ALA A 167 28.42 -11.18 -14.25
C ALA A 167 27.48 -11.64 -15.40
N SER A 168 26.31 -11.02 -15.55
CA SER A 168 25.37 -11.29 -16.65
C SER A 168 24.99 -10.00 -17.37
N THR A 169 25.38 -9.88 -18.64
CA THR A 169 24.99 -8.78 -19.54
C THR A 169 23.61 -9.01 -20.18
N GLU A 170 22.99 -10.16 -19.93
CA GLU A 170 21.65 -10.47 -20.42
C GLU A 170 20.60 -10.23 -19.35
N TYR A 171 19.98 -9.05 -19.41
CA TYR A 171 18.69 -8.78 -18.80
C TYR A 171 17.64 -9.66 -19.50
N SER A 172 17.30 -10.80 -18.89
CA SER A 172 16.08 -11.55 -19.18
C SER A 172 14.87 -10.69 -18.79
N ASP A 173 14.47 -9.81 -19.72
CA ASP A 173 13.33 -8.89 -19.74
C ASP A 173 13.33 -7.69 -18.78
N GLY A 174 14.34 -6.82 -18.93
CA GLY A 174 14.34 -5.42 -18.45
C GLY A 174 14.23 -4.35 -19.55
N VAL A 175 14.38 -4.73 -20.82
CA VAL A 175 14.12 -3.86 -21.97
C VAL A 175 12.79 -4.31 -22.57
N SER A 176 11.76 -3.46 -22.51
CA SER A 176 10.48 -3.74 -23.20
C SER A 176 10.79 -4.28 -24.60
N PRO A 177 10.18 -5.39 -25.07
CA PRO A 177 10.43 -5.93 -26.41
C PRO A 177 10.36 -4.85 -27.51
N LYS A 178 9.52 -3.83 -27.27
CA LYS A 178 9.38 -2.62 -28.09
C LYS A 178 10.63 -1.73 -28.09
N LYS A 179 11.24 -1.47 -26.93
CA LYS A 179 12.51 -0.73 -26.81
C LYS A 179 13.66 -1.48 -27.49
N LYS A 180 13.70 -2.82 -27.38
CA LYS A 180 14.70 -3.66 -28.08
C LYS A 180 14.55 -3.57 -29.60
N ALA A 181 13.31 -3.64 -30.10
CA ALA A 181 13.03 -3.48 -31.53
C ALA A 181 13.37 -2.08 -32.04
N ILE A 182 13.06 -1.02 -31.29
CA ILE A 182 13.44 0.37 -31.63
C ILE A 182 14.96 0.54 -31.63
N ALA A 183 15.67 -0.02 -30.65
CA ALA A 183 17.12 0.04 -30.60
C ALA A 183 17.80 -0.75 -31.74
N ALA A 184 17.27 -1.92 -32.09
CA ALA A 184 17.73 -2.68 -33.25
C ALA A 184 17.51 -1.89 -34.56
N TYR A 185 16.35 -1.24 -34.69
CA TYR A 185 16.03 -0.40 -35.83
C TYR A 185 16.96 0.82 -35.94
N LEU A 186 17.21 1.54 -34.85
CA LEU A 186 18.07 2.72 -34.83
C LEU A 186 19.54 2.37 -35.10
N ARG A 187 20.01 1.18 -34.69
CA ARG A 187 21.36 0.69 -35.04
C ARG A 187 21.48 0.34 -36.53
N ALA A 188 20.43 -0.20 -37.14
CA ALA A 188 20.42 -0.52 -38.56
C ALA A 188 20.22 0.72 -39.45
N TYR A 189 19.51 1.75 -38.95
CA TYR A 189 19.13 2.93 -39.70
C TYR A 189 19.45 4.21 -38.92
N LEU A 190 20.74 4.52 -38.78
CA LEU A 190 21.26 5.68 -38.05
C LEU A 190 20.76 7.04 -38.56
N GLU A 191 20.33 7.12 -39.83
CA GLU A 191 19.87 8.36 -40.46
C GLU A 191 18.38 8.67 -40.22
N VAL A 192 17.59 7.71 -39.72
CA VAL A 192 16.14 7.88 -39.57
C VAL A 192 15.82 8.59 -38.25
N THR A 193 15.61 9.91 -38.32
CA THR A 193 15.17 10.73 -37.18
C THR A 193 13.65 10.81 -37.05
N ASN A 194 12.91 10.38 -38.06
CA ASN A 194 11.45 10.51 -38.10
C ASN A 194 10.76 9.41 -37.28
N LYS A 195 10.34 9.76 -36.06
CA LYS A 195 9.61 8.91 -35.12
C LYS A 195 8.31 8.32 -35.68
N ALA A 196 7.63 9.00 -36.60
CA ALA A 196 6.41 8.49 -37.23
C ALA A 196 6.70 7.41 -38.28
N LYS A 197 7.89 7.41 -38.90
CA LYS A 197 8.34 6.36 -39.81
C LYS A 197 8.66 5.09 -39.03
N ILE A 198 9.40 5.23 -37.93
CA ILE A 198 9.73 4.14 -37.00
C ILE A 198 8.45 3.48 -36.47
N ALA A 199 7.44 4.28 -36.11
CA ALA A 199 6.15 3.78 -35.64
C ALA A 199 5.40 2.94 -36.70
N ARG A 200 5.43 3.35 -37.96
CA ARG A 200 4.80 2.60 -39.06
C ARG A 200 5.53 1.30 -39.37
N GLU A 201 6.86 1.34 -39.44
CA GLU A 201 7.68 0.19 -39.81
C GLU A 201 7.72 -0.88 -38.70
N LEU A 202 7.70 -0.46 -37.43
CA LEU A 202 7.64 -1.38 -36.29
C LEU A 202 6.21 -1.74 -35.86
N ASN A 203 5.18 -1.21 -36.54
CA ASN A 203 3.77 -1.35 -36.18
C ASN A 203 3.50 -1.02 -34.69
N MET A 204 3.99 0.14 -34.23
CA MET A 204 3.89 0.60 -32.84
C MET A 204 3.18 1.95 -32.73
N ASP A 205 2.59 2.22 -31.58
CA ASP A 205 2.04 3.55 -31.26
C ASP A 205 3.17 4.60 -31.22
N ARG A 206 2.95 5.74 -31.89
CA ARG A 206 3.88 6.88 -31.96
C ARG A 206 4.31 7.37 -30.57
N THR A 207 3.42 7.36 -29.58
CA THR A 207 3.73 7.77 -28.19
C THR A 207 4.71 6.81 -27.52
N THR A 208 4.59 5.51 -27.83
CA THR A 208 5.50 4.47 -27.34
C THR A 208 6.87 4.60 -27.97
N VAL A 209 6.92 4.87 -29.28
CA VAL A 209 8.18 5.12 -29.99
C VAL A 209 8.86 6.37 -29.46
N GLN A 210 8.12 7.47 -29.26
CA GLN A 210 8.66 8.72 -28.72
C GLN A 210 9.30 8.54 -27.34
N LYS A 211 8.65 7.78 -26.44
CA LYS A 211 9.17 7.50 -25.10
C LYS A 211 10.51 6.78 -25.15
N TYR A 212 10.59 5.70 -25.93
CA TYR A 212 11.79 4.86 -25.98
C TYR A 212 12.87 5.40 -26.90
N TYR A 213 12.53 6.20 -27.92
CA TYR A 213 13.49 6.82 -28.82
C TYR A 213 14.45 7.74 -28.06
N ASP A 214 13.94 8.61 -27.19
CA ASP A 214 14.77 9.56 -26.45
C ASP A 214 15.69 8.83 -25.44
N GLU A 215 15.20 7.75 -24.81
CA GLU A 215 16.00 6.88 -23.93
C GLU A 215 17.12 6.16 -24.71
N VAL A 216 16.80 5.55 -25.85
CA VAL A 216 17.77 4.80 -26.68
C VAL A 216 18.81 5.75 -27.30
N TRP A 217 18.41 6.93 -27.74
CA TRP A 217 19.35 7.95 -28.24
C TRP A 217 20.21 8.59 -27.16
N ALA A 218 19.74 8.64 -25.90
CA ALA A 218 20.56 9.04 -24.77
C ALA A 218 21.59 7.95 -24.40
N GLU A 219 21.18 6.68 -24.43
CA GLU A 219 22.07 5.52 -24.23
C GLU A 219 23.16 5.47 -25.31
N LEU A 220 22.81 5.60 -26.60
CA LEU A 220 23.78 5.60 -27.72
C LEU A 220 24.79 6.76 -27.64
N ARG A 221 24.36 7.96 -27.25
CA ARG A 221 25.28 9.11 -27.04
C ARG A 221 26.15 8.95 -25.80
N GLY A 222 25.63 8.31 -24.75
CA GLY A 222 26.41 7.95 -23.57
C GLY A 222 27.51 6.94 -23.92
N GLU A 223 27.18 5.94 -24.74
CA GLU A 223 28.14 4.96 -25.27
C GLU A 223 29.22 5.63 -26.14
N GLU A 224 28.87 6.55 -27.05
CA GLU A 224 29.85 7.31 -27.86
C GLU A 224 30.78 8.16 -26.99
N SER A 225 30.27 8.78 -25.92
CA SER A 225 31.07 9.63 -25.02
C SER A 225 32.09 8.85 -24.19
N LEU A 226 31.81 7.58 -23.89
CA LEU A 226 32.70 6.68 -23.15
C LEU A 226 33.80 6.08 -24.04
N VAL A 227 33.52 5.86 -25.32
CA VAL A 227 34.48 5.33 -26.30
C VAL A 227 35.52 6.38 -26.71
N LEU A 228 35.21 7.67 -26.62
CA LEU A 228 36.13 8.77 -26.94
C LEU A 228 37.10 9.15 -25.81
N GLN A 229 36.98 8.54 -24.62
CA GLN A 229 37.84 8.80 -23.46
C GLN A 229 38.88 7.70 -23.18
N THR A 230 38.93 6.66 -24.00
CA THR A 230 39.93 5.57 -23.99
C THR A 230 40.85 5.69 -25.19
#